data_AF-A0A2V5JUT0-F1
#
_entry.id   AF-A0A2V5JUT0-F1
#
_cell.length_a   1.000
_cell.length_b   1.000
_cell.length_c   1.000
_cell.angle_alpha   90.00
_cell.angle_beta   90.00
_cell.angle_gamma   90.00
#
_symmetry.space_group_name_H-M   'P 1'
#
loop_
_entity.id
_entity.type
_entity.pdbx_description
1 polymer ?
#
loop_
_entity_poly.entity_id
_entity_poly.type
_entity_poly.pdbx_seq_one_letter_code
_entity_poly.pdbx_strand_id
1 'polypeptide(L)'
;MKTFEEKWTAWLDGQLTGKELVEFEASLPDNAAAKLEKLEAKKLGALLKRELGAHAIANEEFFSHQLRERIARENVEPFREQAAQVSTWWTIRRLFWTGTASLALFLVFAVFVMREKNPAEQSRYLSQILNARVDPVVSPNATISMFEAKGDRVTVLWTEGLQSLPADYAAK
;
A
#
# COMPACT_ATOMS: atom_id res chain seq x y z
N MET A 1 30.89 7.76 30.45
CA MET A 1 31.87 8.82 30.11
C MET A 1 33.11 8.11 29.55
N LYS A 2 33.68 8.58 28.44
CA LYS A 2 34.93 8.01 27.89
C LYS A 2 36.08 8.25 28.88
N THR A 3 36.97 7.28 29.03
CA THR A 3 38.19 7.43 29.84
C THR A 3 39.17 8.39 29.17
N PHE A 4 40.22 8.81 29.90
CA PHE A 4 41.28 9.62 29.30
C PHE A 4 41.96 8.89 28.14
N GLU A 5 42.30 7.60 28.31
CA GLU A 5 42.95 6.78 27.28
C GLU A 5 42.11 6.63 26.01
N GLU A 6 40.79 6.45 26.18
CA GLU A 6 39.87 6.38 25.05
C GLU A 6 39.80 7.72 24.30
N LYS A 7 39.77 8.85 25.02
CA LYS A 7 39.80 10.18 24.40
C LYS A 7 41.15 10.47 23.74
N TRP A 8 42.25 10.06 24.36
CA TRP A 8 43.60 10.18 23.79
C TRP A 8 43.72 9.41 22.49
N THR A 9 43.29 8.16 22.46
CA THR A 9 43.32 7.33 21.24
C THR A 9 42.41 7.92 20.16
N ALA A 10 41.18 8.30 20.51
CA ALA A 10 40.26 8.97 19.58
C ALA A 10 40.83 10.31 19.06
N TRP A 11 41.59 11.04 19.88
CA TRP A 11 42.26 12.27 19.47
C TRP A 11 43.42 12.01 18.52
N LEU A 12 44.24 10.97 18.78
CA LEU A 12 45.31 10.54 17.87
C LEU A 12 44.76 10.16 16.49
N ASP A 13 43.66 9.41 16.48
CA ASP A 13 42.96 8.93 15.28
C ASP A 13 42.11 10.00 14.58
N GLY A 14 41.94 11.17 15.19
CA GLY A 14 41.13 12.26 14.62
C GLY A 14 39.62 12.05 14.69
N GLN A 15 39.16 11.17 15.58
CA GLN A 15 37.75 10.85 15.80
C GLN A 15 37.08 11.77 16.84
N LEU A 16 37.85 12.54 17.61
CA LEU A 16 37.28 13.61 18.46
C LEU A 16 36.89 14.81 17.60
N THR A 17 35.64 15.25 17.72
CA THR A 17 35.09 16.37 16.96
C THR A 17 34.32 17.35 17.87
N GLY A 18 34.15 18.59 17.38
CA GLY A 18 33.31 19.59 18.04
C GLY A 18 33.74 19.93 19.47
N LYS A 19 32.79 19.84 20.41
CA LYS A 19 32.99 20.22 21.82
C LYS A 19 33.95 19.29 22.56
N GLU A 20 33.89 17.98 22.28
CA GLU A 20 34.75 16.99 22.93
C GLU A 20 36.23 17.22 22.63
N LEU A 21 36.55 17.66 21.40
CA LEU A 21 37.91 18.01 21.01
C LEU A 21 38.45 19.20 21.81
N VAL A 22 37.66 20.27 21.91
CA VAL A 22 38.05 21.51 22.60
C VAL A 22 38.23 21.27 24.09
N GLU A 23 37.29 20.54 24.71
CA GLU A 23 37.38 20.16 26.12
C GLU A 23 38.60 19.26 26.40
N PHE A 24 38.89 18.33 25.49
CA PHE A 24 40.05 17.45 25.63
C PHE A 24 41.36 18.23 25.48
N GLU A 25 41.51 19.05 24.44
CA GLU A 25 42.72 19.85 24.22
C GLU A 25 42.96 20.88 25.34
N ALA A 26 41.89 21.39 25.97
CA ALA A 26 41.99 22.25 27.14
C ALA A 26 42.37 21.49 28.43
N SER A 27 42.08 20.19 28.50
CA SER A 27 42.45 19.33 29.63
C SER A 27 43.91 18.84 29.61
N LEU A 28 44.61 19.01 28.49
CA LEU A 28 46.00 18.59 28.33
C LEU A 28 46.94 19.57 29.08
N PRO A 29 47.85 19.07 29.96
CA PRO A 29 48.77 19.92 30.71
C PRO A 29 49.75 20.71 29.81
N ASP A 30 50.20 20.08 28.73
CA ASP A 30 51.02 20.70 27.68
C ASP A 30 50.54 20.25 26.30
N ASN A 31 49.76 21.12 25.66
CA ASN A 31 49.21 20.85 24.33
C ASN A 31 50.31 20.80 23.26
N ALA A 32 51.41 21.55 23.42
CA ALA A 32 52.50 21.56 22.45
C ALA A 32 53.27 20.23 22.49
N ALA A 33 53.60 19.74 23.68
CA ALA A 33 54.21 18.43 23.87
C ALA A 33 53.29 17.30 23.37
N ALA A 34 52.00 17.33 23.73
CA ALA A 34 51.04 16.32 23.28
C ALA A 34 50.87 16.29 21.74
N LYS A 35 50.91 17.45 21.08
CA LYS A 35 50.88 17.52 19.61
C LYS A 35 52.14 16.96 18.98
N LEU A 36 53.30 17.18 19.61
CA LEU A 36 54.57 16.61 19.16
C LEU A 36 54.56 15.09 19.30
N GLU A 37 54.12 14.57 20.44
CA GLU A 37 53.94 13.12 20.67
C GLU A 37 52.97 12.50 19.65
N LYS A 38 51.84 13.17 19.37
CA LYS A 38 50.90 12.76 18.32
C LYS A 38 51.57 12.69 16.94
N LEU A 39 52.44 13.63 16.60
CA LEU A 39 53.19 13.61 15.34
C LEU A 39 54.19 12.46 15.31
N GLU A 40 54.89 12.20 16.41
CA GLU A 40 55.83 11.09 16.53
C GLU A 40 55.15 9.73 16.45
N ALA A 41 54.00 9.56 17.13
CA ALA A 41 53.18 8.36 17.03
C ALA A 41 52.74 8.09 15.58
N LYS A 42 52.36 9.14 14.83
CA LYS A 42 52.02 9.02 13.40
C LYS A 42 53.23 8.65 12.54
N LYS A 43 54.40 9.24 12.82
CA LYS A 43 55.66 8.87 12.13
C LYS A 43 56.02 7.41 12.41
N LEU A 44 55.92 6.96 13.66
CA LEU A 44 56.14 5.57 14.04
C LEU A 44 55.17 4.64 13.32
N GLY A 45 53.87 4.96 13.30
CA GLY A 45 52.88 4.18 12.57
C GLY A 45 53.16 4.08 11.06
N ALA A 46 53.61 5.18 10.45
CA ALA A 46 54.03 5.18 9.05
C ALA A 46 55.27 4.32 8.79
N LEU A 47 56.27 4.39 9.68
CA LEU A 47 57.45 3.53 9.63
C LEU A 47 57.09 2.06 9.79
N LEU A 48 56.27 1.71 10.78
CA LEU A 48 55.81 0.34 10.99
C LEU A 48 55.06 -0.20 9.78
N LYS A 49 54.14 0.58 9.20
CA LYS A 49 53.41 0.18 7.99
C LYS A 49 54.34 -0.06 6.80
N ARG A 50 55.41 0.72 6.69
CA ARG A 50 56.42 0.57 5.63
C ARG A 50 57.28 -0.68 5.84
N GLU A 51 57.81 -0.87 7.04
CA GLU A 51 58.80 -1.91 7.33
C GLU A 51 58.17 -3.29 7.53
N LEU A 52 56.97 -3.37 8.10
CA LEU A 52 56.27 -4.65 8.28
C LEU A 52 55.71 -5.20 6.97
N GLY A 53 55.57 -4.35 5.95
CA GLY A 53 54.95 -4.69 4.68
C GLY A 53 53.46 -5.02 4.83
N ALA A 54 52.64 -4.60 3.86
CA ALA A 54 51.30 -5.16 3.78
C ALA A 54 51.43 -6.61 3.32
N HIS A 55 51.23 -7.56 4.22
CA HIS A 55 51.19 -8.97 3.83
C HIS A 55 50.02 -9.16 2.87
N ALA A 56 50.27 -9.76 1.70
CA ALA A 56 49.22 -10.06 0.75
C ALA A 56 48.23 -11.02 1.42
N ILE A 57 46.98 -10.58 1.58
CA ILE A 57 45.93 -11.40 2.16
C ILE A 57 45.55 -12.45 1.11
N ALA A 58 45.66 -13.73 1.44
CA ALA A 58 45.44 -14.84 0.50
C ALA A 58 44.05 -14.83 -0.19
N ASN A 59 43.06 -14.14 0.38
CA ASN A 59 41.67 -14.08 -0.10
C ASN A 59 41.15 -12.63 -0.21
N GLU A 60 41.94 -11.71 -0.76
CA GLU A 60 41.56 -10.29 -0.86
C GLU A 60 40.20 -10.05 -1.51
N GLU A 61 39.83 -10.84 -2.54
CA GLU A 61 38.54 -10.71 -3.24
C GLU A 61 37.35 -11.01 -2.32
N PHE A 62 37.46 -12.02 -1.46
CA PHE A 62 36.42 -12.37 -0.50
C PHE A 62 36.17 -11.23 0.50
N PHE A 63 37.24 -10.69 1.09
CA PHE A 63 37.15 -9.58 2.04
C PHE A 63 36.64 -8.30 1.37
N SER A 64 37.11 -8.01 0.15
CA SER A 64 36.68 -6.86 -0.63
C SER A 64 35.19 -6.94 -0.95
N HIS A 65 34.69 -8.11 -1.33
CA HIS A 65 33.28 -8.33 -1.59
C HIS A 65 32.45 -8.11 -0.33
N GLN A 66 32.81 -8.75 0.80
CA GLN A 66 32.07 -8.60 2.05
C GLN A 66 32.09 -7.16 2.58
N LEU A 67 33.23 -6.46 2.47
CA LEU A 67 33.34 -5.05 2.85
C LEU A 67 32.44 -4.18 1.98
N ARG A 68 32.46 -4.35 0.65
CA ARG A 68 31.59 -3.60 -0.27
C ARG A 68 30.12 -3.87 0.03
N GLU A 69 29.75 -5.13 0.26
CA GLU A 69 28.38 -5.50 0.60
C GLU A 69 27.93 -4.87 1.92
N ARG A 70 28.80 -4.89 2.94
CA ARG A 70 28.51 -4.27 4.24
C ARG A 70 28.37 -2.75 4.13
N ILE A 71 29.27 -2.08 3.42
CA ILE A 71 29.22 -0.64 3.17
C ILE A 71 27.94 -0.28 2.39
N ALA A 72 27.56 -1.09 1.40
CA ALA A 72 26.32 -0.88 0.66
C ALA A 72 25.09 -1.01 1.57
N ARG A 73 25.05 -2.02 2.45
CA ARG A 73 23.97 -2.18 3.44
C ARG A 73 23.91 -1.00 4.42
N GLU A 74 25.03 -0.62 5.02
CA GLU A 74 25.12 0.48 5.98
C GLU A 74 24.77 1.85 5.36
N ASN A 75 25.02 2.07 4.07
CA ASN A 75 24.60 3.31 3.38
C ASN A 75 23.14 3.30 2.94
N VAL A 76 22.55 2.13 2.67
CA VAL A 76 21.15 2.01 2.23
C VAL A 76 20.18 2.14 3.40
N GLU A 77 20.51 1.60 4.58
CA GLU A 77 19.69 1.67 5.80
C GLU A 77 19.27 3.11 6.19
N PRO A 78 20.19 4.09 6.37
CA PRO A 78 19.80 5.45 6.77
C PRO A 78 18.98 6.18 5.71
N PHE A 79 19.20 5.89 4.42
CA PHE A 79 18.42 6.47 3.33
C PHE A 79 17.01 5.88 3.24
N ARG A 80 16.87 4.58 3.51
CA ARG A 80 15.58 3.88 3.43
C ARG A 80 14.64 4.27 4.56
N GLU A 81 15.15 4.47 5.78
CA GLU A 81 14.35 4.94 6.91
C GLU A 81 13.80 6.35 6.68
N GLN A 82 14.66 7.28 6.21
CA GLN A 82 14.25 8.66 5.92
C GLN A 82 13.27 8.73 4.74
N ALA A 83 13.51 7.98 3.67
CA ALA A 83 12.62 7.95 2.51
C ALA A 83 11.25 7.31 2.83
N ALA A 84 11.22 6.25 3.65
CA ALA A 84 9.98 5.59 4.07
C ALA A 84 9.11 6.50 4.96
N GLN A 85 9.74 7.30 5.83
CA GLN A 85 9.02 8.21 6.72
C GLN A 85 8.38 9.38 5.95
N VAL A 86 9.07 9.94 4.96
CA VAL A 86 8.55 11.04 4.12
C VAL A 86 7.43 10.57 3.17
N SER A 87 7.57 9.37 2.61
CA SER A 87 6.59 8.80 1.68
C SER A 87 5.23 8.55 2.36
N THR A 88 5.23 7.92 3.53
CA THR A 88 4.01 7.51 4.25
C THR A 88 3.13 8.70 4.65
N TRP A 89 3.72 9.83 5.02
CA TRP A 89 2.98 11.06 5.36
C TRP A 89 2.18 11.60 4.16
N TRP A 90 2.78 11.56 2.97
CA TRP A 90 2.18 12.11 1.75
C TRP A 90 1.03 11.23 1.23
N THR A 91 1.18 9.90 1.30
CA THR A 91 0.15 8.95 0.81
C THR A 91 -1.10 8.93 1.68
N ILE A 92 -0.96 8.96 3.02
CA ILE A 92 -2.11 8.93 3.94
C ILE A 92 -2.98 10.19 3.75
N ARG A 93 -2.35 11.37 3.64
CA ARG A 93 -3.07 12.62 3.45
C ARG A 93 -3.83 12.62 2.12
N ARG A 94 -3.18 12.22 1.02
CA ARG A 94 -3.83 12.17 -0.30
C ARG A 94 -5.00 11.20 -0.31
N LEU A 95 -4.88 10.03 0.33
CA LEU A 95 -5.96 9.04 0.43
C LEU A 95 -7.20 9.60 1.15
N PHE A 96 -7.00 10.35 2.24
CA PHE A 96 -8.09 10.98 2.98
C PHE A 96 -8.81 12.04 2.14
N TRP A 97 -8.07 12.90 1.42
CA TRP A 97 -8.65 13.92 0.53
C TRP A 97 -9.39 13.30 -0.66
N THR A 98 -8.84 12.25 -1.30
CA THR A 98 -9.53 11.59 -2.42
C THR A 98 -10.75 10.80 -1.96
N GLY A 99 -10.68 10.16 -0.79
CA GLY A 99 -11.80 9.40 -0.22
C GLY A 99 -12.98 10.30 0.16
N THR A 100 -12.71 11.41 0.85
CA THR A 100 -13.74 12.39 1.22
C THR A 100 -14.36 13.05 -0.02
N ALA A 101 -13.55 13.41 -1.03
CA ALA A 101 -14.06 13.97 -2.28
C ALA A 101 -14.98 13.00 -3.04
N SER A 102 -14.59 11.72 -3.14
CA SER A 102 -15.42 10.69 -3.78
C SER A 102 -16.73 10.45 -3.03
N LEU A 103 -16.70 10.44 -1.68
CA LEU A 103 -17.88 10.25 -0.86
C LEU A 103 -18.86 11.43 -0.99
N ALA A 104 -18.34 12.66 -0.98
CA ALA A 104 -19.15 13.86 -1.17
C ALA A 104 -19.82 13.88 -2.55
N LEU A 105 -19.07 13.55 -3.60
CA LEU A 105 -19.61 13.48 -4.96
C LEU A 105 -20.73 12.43 -5.07
N PHE A 106 -20.53 11.24 -4.47
CA PHE A 106 -21.55 10.21 -4.43
C PHE A 106 -22.82 10.67 -3.71
N LEU A 107 -22.69 11.34 -2.56
CA LEU A 107 -23.85 11.86 -1.82
C LEU A 107 -24.63 12.89 -2.62
N VAL A 108 -23.95 13.79 -3.35
CA VAL A 108 -24.62 14.77 -4.23
C VAL A 108 -25.43 14.06 -5.31
N PHE A 109 -24.84 13.07 -5.98
CA PHE A 109 -25.56 12.29 -7.01
C PHE A 109 -26.72 11.49 -6.42
N ALA A 110 -26.53 10.86 -5.26
CA ALA A 110 -27.59 10.08 -4.60
C ALA A 110 -28.81 10.95 -4.26
N VAL A 111 -28.58 12.14 -3.71
CA VAL A 111 -29.65 13.10 -3.40
C VAL A 111 -30.34 13.57 -4.68
N PHE A 112 -29.58 13.89 -5.73
CA PHE A 112 -30.15 14.34 -7.01
C PHE A 112 -31.05 13.26 -7.65
N VAL A 113 -30.56 12.01 -7.72
CA VAL A 113 -31.31 10.87 -8.28
C VAL A 113 -32.55 10.53 -7.45
N MET A 114 -32.48 10.60 -6.11
CA MET A 114 -33.66 10.39 -5.27
C MET A 114 -34.69 11.50 -5.43
N ARG A 115 -34.26 12.75 -5.66
CA ARG A 115 -35.17 13.89 -5.84
C ARG A 115 -35.90 13.85 -7.19
N GLU A 116 -35.28 13.28 -8.21
CA GLU A 116 -35.86 13.13 -9.54
C GLU A 116 -36.95 12.03 -9.60
N LYS A 117 -36.88 11.05 -8.70
CA LYS A 117 -37.93 10.03 -8.54
C LYS A 117 -39.10 10.58 -7.71
N ASN A 118 -39.97 11.36 -8.35
CA ASN A 118 -41.31 11.62 -7.82
C ASN A 118 -42.04 10.27 -7.58
N PRO A 119 -42.49 9.94 -6.36
CA PRO A 119 -43.15 8.67 -6.07
C PRO A 119 -44.55 8.52 -6.71
N ALA A 120 -45.01 9.53 -7.45
CA ALA A 120 -46.32 9.56 -8.08
C ALA A 120 -46.41 8.76 -9.40
N GLU A 121 -45.30 8.35 -10.01
CA GLU A 121 -45.30 7.65 -11.32
C GLU A 121 -45.13 6.12 -11.26
N GLN A 122 -44.86 5.53 -10.10
CA GLN A 122 -44.55 4.10 -9.98
C GLN A 122 -45.74 3.13 -10.12
N SER A 123 -46.98 3.62 -10.22
CA SER A 123 -48.17 2.75 -10.26
C SER A 123 -48.67 2.38 -11.67
N ARG A 124 -47.98 2.79 -12.75
CA ARG A 124 -48.51 2.66 -14.13
C ARG A 124 -48.05 1.45 -14.94
N TYR A 125 -47.15 0.60 -14.41
CA TYR A 125 -46.57 -0.55 -15.15
C TYR A 125 -46.56 -1.88 -14.38
N LEU A 126 -47.35 -2.03 -13.31
CA LEU A 126 -47.36 -3.26 -12.53
C LEU A 126 -48.33 -4.27 -13.18
N SER A 127 -47.88 -4.98 -14.21
CA SER A 127 -48.56 -6.18 -14.74
C SER A 127 -48.34 -7.33 -13.74
N GLN A 128 -49.32 -7.56 -12.88
CA GLN A 128 -49.30 -8.63 -11.89
C GLN A 128 -49.56 -9.97 -12.60
N ILE A 129 -48.54 -10.80 -12.73
CA ILE A 129 -48.66 -12.14 -13.33
C ILE A 129 -49.19 -13.10 -12.25
N LEU A 130 -50.48 -13.44 -12.31
CA LEU A 130 -51.10 -14.49 -11.50
C LEU A 130 -50.95 -15.82 -12.24
N ASN A 131 -50.07 -16.69 -11.73
CA ASN A 131 -49.92 -18.06 -12.22
C ASN A 131 -50.97 -18.97 -11.54
N ALA A 132 -51.94 -19.47 -12.30
CA ALA A 132 -52.84 -20.53 -11.85
C ALA A 132 -52.38 -21.85 -12.49
N ARG A 133 -51.97 -22.83 -11.69
CA ARG A 133 -51.64 -24.18 -12.20
C ARG A 133 -52.92 -24.95 -12.46
N VAL A 134 -52.99 -25.56 -13.64
CA VAL A 134 -54.06 -26.49 -14.04
C VAL A 134 -53.74 -27.90 -13.52
N ASP A 135 -54.78 -28.66 -13.19
CA ASP A 135 -54.73 -29.98 -12.56
C ASP A 135 -53.85 -30.99 -13.35
N PRO A 136 -52.86 -31.67 -12.73
CA PRO A 136 -51.77 -32.35 -13.45
C PRO A 136 -52.17 -33.63 -14.21
N VAL A 137 -53.41 -34.12 -14.05
CA VAL A 137 -53.83 -35.43 -14.59
C VAL A 137 -54.16 -35.36 -16.10
N VAL A 138 -54.44 -34.18 -16.65
CA VAL A 138 -54.83 -34.03 -18.08
C VAL A 138 -53.72 -33.47 -18.97
N SER A 139 -52.74 -32.73 -18.42
CA SER A 139 -51.59 -32.23 -19.20
C SER A 139 -50.39 -31.91 -18.30
N PRO A 140 -49.36 -32.78 -18.20
CA PRO A 140 -48.32 -32.64 -17.19
C PRO A 140 -47.33 -31.48 -17.41
N ASN A 141 -47.36 -30.79 -18.56
CA ASN A 141 -46.43 -29.69 -18.89
C ASN A 141 -47.11 -28.42 -19.46
N ALA A 142 -48.42 -28.24 -19.26
CA ALA A 142 -49.10 -27.03 -19.76
C ALA A 142 -49.10 -25.91 -18.70
N THR A 143 -48.61 -24.73 -19.08
CA THR A 143 -48.68 -23.51 -18.26
C THR A 143 -49.51 -22.46 -18.99
N ILE A 144 -50.53 -21.91 -18.32
CA ILE A 144 -51.38 -20.84 -18.86
C ILE A 144 -51.08 -19.57 -18.06
N SER A 145 -50.59 -18.55 -18.75
CA SER A 145 -50.32 -17.23 -18.20
C SER A 145 -51.32 -16.22 -18.75
N MET A 146 -52.09 -15.58 -17.87
CA MET A 146 -53.10 -14.58 -18.24
C MET A 146 -52.55 -13.19 -18.01
N PHE A 147 -52.59 -12.36 -19.04
CA PHE A 147 -52.23 -10.95 -18.99
C PHE A 147 -53.50 -10.11 -19.15
N GLU A 148 -53.89 -9.40 -18.11
CA GLU A 148 -55.04 -8.51 -18.13
C GLU A 148 -54.58 -7.04 -18.08
N ALA A 149 -54.81 -6.30 -19.17
CA ALA A 149 -54.56 -4.87 -19.22
C ALA A 149 -55.84 -4.11 -18.83
N LYS A 150 -55.93 -3.69 -17.55
CA LYS A 150 -57.13 -3.02 -17.00
C LYS A 150 -57.52 -1.68 -17.65
N GLY A 151 -56.67 -1.13 -18.54
CA GLY A 151 -56.97 0.09 -19.29
C GLY A 151 -57.92 -0.12 -20.49
N ASP A 152 -57.83 -1.27 -21.17
CA ASP A 152 -58.49 -1.48 -22.47
C ASP A 152 -59.42 -2.71 -22.54
N ARG A 153 -59.68 -3.38 -21.40
CA ARG A 153 -60.52 -4.59 -21.31
C ARG A 153 -60.13 -5.71 -22.30
N VAL A 154 -58.84 -5.82 -22.60
CA VAL A 154 -58.31 -6.94 -23.38
C VAL A 154 -57.54 -7.87 -22.45
N THR A 155 -57.95 -9.12 -22.43
CA THR A 155 -57.26 -10.20 -21.70
C THR A 155 -56.58 -11.09 -22.72
N VAL A 156 -55.25 -11.15 -22.68
CA VAL A 156 -54.45 -12.03 -23.53
C VAL A 156 -54.05 -13.25 -22.71
N LEU A 157 -54.49 -14.42 -23.15
CA LEU A 157 -54.13 -15.71 -22.57
C LEU A 157 -52.98 -16.30 -23.38
N TRP A 158 -51.82 -16.42 -22.76
CA TRP A 158 -50.67 -17.11 -23.34
C TRP A 158 -50.60 -18.52 -22.79
N THR A 159 -50.75 -19.51 -23.65
CA THR A 159 -50.74 -20.92 -23.25
C THR A 159 -49.56 -21.63 -23.91
N GLU A 160 -48.72 -22.26 -23.10
CA GLU A 160 -47.50 -22.91 -23.57
C GLU A 160 -47.50 -24.37 -23.09
N GLY A 161 -47.25 -25.31 -24.02
CA GLY A 161 -47.20 -26.75 -23.72
C GLY A 161 -48.53 -27.52 -23.76
N LEU A 162 -49.62 -26.94 -24.28
CA LEU A 162 -50.83 -27.71 -24.61
C LEU A 162 -50.61 -28.52 -25.90
N GLN A 163 -50.83 -29.83 -25.85
CA GLN A 163 -50.99 -30.63 -27.08
C GLN A 163 -52.16 -30.07 -27.88
N SER A 164 -51.98 -29.90 -29.19
CA SER A 164 -52.96 -29.31 -30.09
C SER A 164 -54.34 -29.95 -29.92
N LEU A 165 -55.32 -29.18 -29.49
CA LEU A 165 -56.72 -29.62 -29.49
C LEU A 165 -57.19 -29.81 -30.94
N PRO A 166 -57.88 -30.91 -31.28
CA PRO A 166 -58.44 -31.10 -32.61
C PRO A 166 -59.36 -29.93 -32.99
N ALA A 167 -59.33 -29.50 -34.25
CA ALA A 167 -60.01 -28.30 -34.75
C ALA A 167 -61.56 -28.31 -34.61
N ASP A 168 -62.14 -29.42 -34.17
CA ASP A 168 -63.60 -29.61 -34.07
C ASP A 168 -64.23 -29.21 -32.72
N TYR A 169 -63.48 -28.61 -31.80
CA TYR A 169 -64.04 -28.14 -30.52
C TYR A 169 -64.58 -26.70 -30.54
N ALA A 170 -64.50 -26.00 -31.67
CA ALA A 170 -65.06 -24.66 -31.84
C ALA A 170 -66.40 -24.69 -32.60
N ALA A 171 -67.38 -25.46 -32.13
CA ALA A 171 -68.76 -25.37 -32.59
C ALA A 171 -69.78 -26.03 -31.63
N LYS A 172 -70.13 -25.35 -30.53
CA LYS A 172 -71.54 -25.14 -30.11
C LYS A 172 -71.66 -24.17 -28.94
#